data_AF-A0A914JZM0-F1
#
_entry.id   AF-A0A914JZM0-F1
#
_cell.length_a   1.000
_cell.length_b   1.000
_cell.length_c   1.000
_cell.angle_alpha   90.00
_cell.angle_beta   90.00
_cell.angle_gamma   90.00
#
_symmetry.space_group_name_H-M   'P 1'
#
loop_
_entity.id
_entity.type
_entity.pdbx_description
1 polymer ?
#
loop_
_entity_poly.entity_id
_entity_poly.type
_entity_poly.pdbx_seq_one_letter_code
_entity_poly.pdbx_strand_id
1 'polypeptide(L)'
;MNILDCDMLSLAVQLTMTIGFSWIDNEFVLSKNLSDLPLYRVPDGSVDELYIIHLTLLGHIFQTIASFPKDDEEAMEFNDDVKSAEKTKLSSLIVPFTKIDPRYSSMNLDELLLTVKKAIVSFLEPLAVLYNAITLVPPPDVLKHPEYHEYEALCRYMGLPTKLEDLLDGDFVLQLFNQWSAHLVPIKDELSKIVRQPIMPRPLVDLPTEFTDLLHYCTTYHCPSMKANDRYAATQPTMCLVCGTLMCSQAYCCQKMFNKESMGACNYHMRICSGDSNGMFLRIRECQVVLLSKKRGTYKPAPYVDEFGETDTGFRRGNPLHLQPEIYKKLQRLWMHQEVAEEVVNQYDMNHRNLNLDWHHF
;
A
#
# COMPACT_ATOMS: atom_id res chain seq x y z
N MET A 1 4.43 5.23 -23.07
CA MET A 1 3.89 5.01 -21.72
C MET A 1 4.10 3.55 -21.40
N ASN A 2 4.86 3.22 -20.36
CA ASN A 2 5.08 1.84 -19.97
C ASN A 2 3.89 1.40 -19.10
N ILE A 3 3.36 0.20 -19.35
CA ILE A 3 2.26 -0.34 -18.55
C ILE A 3 2.66 -0.49 -17.07
N LEU A 4 3.95 -0.69 -16.78
CA LEU A 4 4.45 -0.80 -15.40
C LEU A 4 4.37 0.50 -14.59
N ASP A 5 4.26 1.65 -15.25
CA ASP A 5 4.16 2.96 -14.58
C ASP A 5 2.69 3.40 -14.37
N CYS A 6 1.73 2.64 -14.88
CA CYS A 6 0.32 3.00 -14.86
C CYS A 6 -0.37 2.34 -13.66
N ASP A 7 -1.03 3.13 -12.81
CA ASP A 7 -1.90 2.57 -11.77
C ASP A 7 -3.19 2.03 -12.41
N MET A 8 -3.27 0.70 -12.56
CA MET A 8 -4.40 0.03 -13.20
C MET A 8 -5.71 0.27 -12.45
N LEU A 9 -5.68 0.44 -11.12
CA LEU A 9 -6.89 0.67 -10.34
C LEU A 9 -7.43 2.07 -10.62
N SER A 10 -6.57 3.09 -10.57
CA SER A 10 -6.94 4.45 -10.97
C SER A 10 -7.43 4.51 -12.42
N LEU A 11 -6.78 3.78 -13.33
CA LEU A 11 -7.20 3.71 -14.73
C LEU A 11 -8.60 3.07 -14.87
N ALA A 12 -8.87 1.98 -14.15
CA ALA A 12 -10.18 1.32 -14.14
C ALA A 12 -11.29 2.28 -13.68
N VAL A 13 -11.07 2.99 -12.57
CA VAL A 13 -12.01 3.99 -12.05
C VAL A 13 -12.20 5.13 -13.04
N GLN A 14 -11.12 5.66 -13.62
CA GLN A 14 -11.23 6.76 -14.60
C GLN A 14 -12.01 6.32 -15.85
N LEU A 15 -11.71 5.16 -16.41
CA LEU A 15 -12.38 4.67 -17.61
C LEU A 15 -13.87 4.40 -17.34
N THR A 16 -14.21 3.71 -16.26
CA THR A 16 -15.62 3.45 -15.88
C THR A 16 -16.42 4.74 -15.65
N MET A 17 -15.84 5.74 -14.98
CA MET A 17 -16.48 7.05 -14.79
C MET A 17 -16.64 7.87 -16.09
N THR A 18 -15.95 7.51 -17.17
CA THR A 18 -15.99 8.26 -18.44
C THR A 18 -16.87 7.63 -19.50
N ILE A 19 -17.21 6.34 -19.35
CA ILE A 19 -18.20 5.67 -20.19
C ILE A 19 -19.59 6.17 -19.82
N GLY A 20 -20.35 6.56 -20.84
CA GLY A 20 -21.73 7.08 -20.71
C GLY A 20 -22.58 6.72 -21.91
N PHE A 21 -22.20 5.63 -22.60
CA PHE A 21 -22.85 5.14 -23.79
C PHE A 21 -23.49 3.81 -23.47
N SER A 22 -24.73 3.62 -23.91
CA SER A 22 -25.48 2.38 -23.73
C SER A 22 -26.01 1.96 -25.10
N TRP A 23 -25.98 0.67 -25.40
CA TRP A 23 -26.63 0.14 -26.60
C TRP A 23 -28.13 0.03 -26.36
N ILE A 24 -28.93 0.75 -27.15
CA ILE A 24 -30.40 0.64 -27.15
C ILE A 24 -30.82 0.43 -28.60
N ASP A 25 -31.53 -0.68 -28.87
CA ASP A 25 -32.05 -1.03 -30.21
C ASP A 25 -31.01 -1.02 -31.34
N ASN A 26 -29.81 -1.57 -31.09
CA ASN A 26 -28.67 -1.56 -32.02
C ASN A 26 -28.16 -0.17 -32.43
N GLU A 27 -28.61 0.89 -31.75
CA GLU A 27 -28.04 2.23 -31.87
C GLU A 27 -27.16 2.54 -30.65
N PHE A 28 -26.04 3.21 -30.91
CA PHE A 28 -25.16 3.71 -29.86
C PHE A 28 -25.76 4.99 -29.29
N VAL A 29 -26.44 4.87 -28.16
CA VAL A 29 -27.23 5.96 -27.58
C VAL A 29 -26.52 6.48 -26.33
N LEU A 30 -26.11 7.75 -26.34
CA LEU A 30 -25.87 8.51 -25.10
C LEU A 30 -27.19 8.53 -24.34
N SER A 31 -27.21 8.06 -23.08
CA SER A 31 -28.41 8.06 -22.22
C SER A 31 -29.29 9.29 -22.46
N LYS A 32 -30.39 9.10 -23.22
CA LYS A 32 -31.14 10.17 -23.90
C LYS A 32 -32.05 11.00 -22.97
N ASN A 33 -32.08 10.72 -21.67
CA ASN A 33 -32.96 11.42 -20.72
C ASN A 33 -32.39 12.73 -20.14
N LEU A 34 -31.25 13.22 -20.65
CA LEU A 34 -30.48 14.28 -19.98
C LEU A 34 -30.13 15.48 -20.91
N SER A 35 -30.93 15.77 -21.94
CA SER A 35 -30.65 16.92 -22.82
C SER A 35 -30.63 18.28 -22.11
N ASP A 36 -31.27 18.41 -20.94
CA ASP A 36 -31.38 19.66 -20.19
C ASP A 36 -30.83 19.61 -18.75
N LEU A 37 -30.13 18.53 -18.37
CA LEU A 37 -29.56 18.35 -17.03
C LEU A 37 -28.04 18.15 -17.13
N PRO A 38 -27.27 18.64 -16.14
CA PRO A 38 -25.83 18.39 -16.10
C PRO A 38 -25.57 16.87 -16.16
N LEU A 39 -24.87 16.43 -17.21
CA LEU A 39 -24.54 15.03 -17.45
C LEU A 39 -23.58 14.54 -16.36
N TYR A 40 -24.09 13.89 -15.32
CA TYR A 40 -23.25 13.15 -14.39
C TYR A 40 -23.03 11.74 -14.97
N ARG A 41 -21.81 11.47 -15.44
CA ARG A 41 -21.38 10.12 -15.84
C ARG A 41 -21.02 9.37 -14.56
N VAL A 42 -21.88 8.45 -14.17
CA VAL A 42 -21.68 7.62 -12.98
C VAL A 42 -21.72 6.17 -13.46
N PRO A 43 -20.81 5.31 -12.99
CA PRO A 43 -20.82 3.89 -13.30
C PRO A 43 -22.18 3.27 -13.08
N ASP A 44 -22.62 2.38 -13.96
CA ASP A 44 -23.95 1.77 -13.91
C ASP A 44 -23.96 0.24 -13.90
N GLY A 45 -22.78 -0.39 -13.95
CA GLY A 45 -22.62 -1.84 -14.01
C GLY A 45 -22.86 -2.43 -15.40
N SER A 46 -22.72 -1.62 -16.45
CA SER A 46 -22.88 -2.06 -17.84
C SER A 46 -21.82 -3.09 -18.28
N VAL A 47 -22.11 -3.76 -19.40
CA VAL A 47 -21.18 -4.73 -20.02
C VAL A 47 -19.88 -4.06 -20.48
N ASP A 48 -19.95 -2.80 -20.92
CA ASP A 48 -18.76 -2.03 -21.31
C ASP A 48 -17.83 -1.78 -20.12
N GLU A 49 -18.39 -1.51 -18.94
CA GLU A 49 -17.63 -1.39 -17.69
C GLU A 49 -17.00 -2.71 -17.28
N LEU A 50 -17.72 -3.83 -17.44
CA LEU A 50 -17.16 -5.17 -17.20
C LEU A 50 -15.94 -5.42 -18.09
N TYR A 51 -15.98 -5.03 -19.37
CA TYR A 51 -14.84 -5.15 -20.28
C TYR A 51 -13.67 -4.26 -19.86
N ILE A 52 -13.92 -3.04 -19.36
CA ILE A 52 -12.85 -2.19 -18.79
C ILE A 52 -12.21 -2.86 -17.58
N ILE A 53 -13.03 -3.35 -16.64
CA ILE A 53 -12.54 -3.98 -15.41
C ILE A 53 -11.70 -5.20 -15.78
N HIS A 54 -12.17 -6.02 -16.72
CA HIS A 54 -11.40 -7.19 -17.18
C HIS A 54 -10.08 -6.77 -17.84
N LEU A 55 -10.08 -5.79 -18.74
CA LEU A 55 -8.87 -5.30 -19.41
C LEU A 55 -7.84 -4.74 -18.42
N THR A 56 -8.29 -3.91 -17.48
CA THR A 56 -7.42 -3.30 -16.47
C THR A 56 -6.93 -4.32 -15.45
N LEU A 57 -7.76 -5.31 -15.08
CA LEU A 57 -7.36 -6.45 -14.27
C LEU A 57 -6.27 -7.28 -14.97
N LEU A 58 -6.41 -7.56 -16.26
CA LEU A 58 -5.36 -8.24 -17.04
C LEU A 58 -4.05 -7.44 -17.05
N GLY A 59 -4.13 -6.11 -17.14
CA GLY A 59 -2.98 -5.22 -16.99
C GLY A 59 -2.34 -5.32 -15.60
N HIS A 60 -3.14 -5.41 -14.54
CA HIS A 60 -2.64 -5.56 -13.17
C HIS A 60 -1.99 -6.94 -12.94
N ILE A 61 -2.58 -8.00 -13.50
CA ILE A 61 -1.98 -9.35 -13.49
C ILE A 61 -0.65 -9.34 -14.25
N PHE A 62 -0.58 -8.66 -15.40
CA PHE A 62 0.66 -8.47 -16.13
C PHE A 62 1.73 -7.77 -15.27
N GLN A 63 1.38 -6.69 -14.57
CA GLN A 63 2.30 -6.00 -13.65
C GLN A 63 2.76 -6.90 -12.50
N THR A 64 1.87 -7.74 -11.99
CA THR A 64 2.17 -8.72 -10.93
C THR A 64 3.22 -9.72 -11.41
N ILE A 65 3.04 -10.30 -12.59
CA ILE A 65 4.03 -11.21 -13.19
C ILE A 65 5.35 -10.46 -13.46
N ALA A 66 5.28 -9.27 -14.06
CA ALA A 66 6.46 -8.47 -14.43
C ALA A 66 7.31 -8.00 -13.23
N SER A 67 6.69 -7.84 -12.07
CA SER A 67 7.33 -7.35 -10.84
C SER A 67 7.54 -8.43 -9.79
N PHE A 68 7.21 -9.69 -10.12
CA PHE A 68 7.39 -10.84 -9.25
C PHE A 68 8.87 -10.96 -8.83
N PRO A 69 9.17 -11.30 -7.56
CA PRO A 69 10.53 -11.42 -7.07
C PRO A 69 11.37 -12.32 -7.98
N LYS A 70 12.57 -11.85 -8.32
CA LYS A 70 13.54 -12.57 -9.16
C LYS A 70 14.74 -13.05 -8.34
N ASP A 71 14.57 -13.15 -7.02
CA ASP A 71 15.67 -13.29 -6.08
C ASP A 71 16.36 -14.67 -6.23
N ASP A 72 17.70 -14.64 -6.23
CA ASP A 72 18.62 -15.79 -6.38
C ASP A 72 18.78 -16.60 -5.07
N GLU A 73 17.92 -16.42 -4.07
CA GLU A 73 18.05 -17.07 -2.74
C GLU A 73 16.93 -18.09 -2.51
N GLU A 74 17.34 -19.36 -2.55
CA GLU A 74 16.69 -20.56 -2.00
C GLU A 74 15.20 -20.73 -2.38
N ALA A 75 14.98 -21.06 -3.66
CA ALA A 75 13.79 -21.83 -4.02
C ALA A 75 13.81 -23.14 -3.21
N MET A 76 12.99 -23.23 -2.16
CA MET A 76 12.66 -24.54 -1.58
C MET A 76 12.07 -25.39 -2.71
N GLU A 77 12.70 -26.52 -2.99
CA GLU A 77 12.18 -27.52 -3.92
C GLU A 77 10.86 -28.06 -3.38
N PHE A 78 9.75 -27.49 -3.84
CA PHE A 78 8.43 -28.09 -3.69
C PHE A 78 8.25 -29.13 -4.80
N ASN A 79 7.97 -30.37 -4.40
CA ASN A 79 7.59 -31.45 -5.30
C ASN A 79 6.25 -31.11 -5.98
N ASP A 80 6.33 -30.59 -7.19
CA ASP A 80 5.17 -30.16 -7.97
C ASP A 80 4.67 -31.30 -8.89
N ASP A 81 3.95 -32.26 -8.32
CA ASP A 81 3.41 -33.43 -9.05
C ASP A 81 1.93 -33.26 -9.50
N VAL A 82 1.36 -32.05 -9.42
CA VAL A 82 0.00 -31.79 -9.94
C VAL A 82 -0.03 -30.55 -10.84
N LYS A 83 0.03 -30.77 -12.16
CA LYS A 83 -0.28 -29.73 -13.15
C LYS A 83 -1.75 -29.35 -13.07
N SER A 84 -2.06 -28.23 -12.44
CA SER A 84 -3.40 -27.63 -12.50
C SER A 84 -3.61 -26.86 -13.82
N ALA A 85 -4.88 -26.68 -14.21
CA ALA A 85 -5.23 -25.87 -15.39
C ALA A 85 -4.72 -24.42 -15.25
N GLU A 86 -4.82 -23.86 -14.04
CA GLU A 86 -4.32 -22.53 -13.68
C GLU A 86 -2.81 -22.39 -13.94
N LYS A 87 -2.00 -23.35 -13.46
CA LYS A 87 -0.54 -23.38 -13.68
C LYS A 87 -0.19 -23.45 -15.17
N THR A 88 -0.93 -24.25 -15.92
CA THR A 88 -0.75 -24.37 -17.37
C THR A 88 -1.01 -23.02 -18.05
N LYS A 89 -2.08 -22.33 -17.67
CA LYS A 89 -2.41 -21.02 -18.25
C LYS A 89 -1.39 -19.95 -17.88
N LEU A 90 -0.98 -19.87 -16.61
CA LEU A 90 0.10 -18.97 -16.18
C LEU A 90 1.41 -19.24 -16.93
N SER A 91 1.80 -20.50 -17.11
CA SER A 91 3.01 -20.85 -17.86
C SER A 91 3.01 -20.28 -19.28
N SER A 92 1.85 -20.30 -19.96
CA SER A 92 1.71 -19.73 -21.31
C SER A 92 1.86 -18.22 -21.34
N LEU A 93 1.40 -17.52 -20.29
CA LEU A 93 1.49 -16.07 -20.15
C LEU A 93 2.88 -15.59 -19.72
N ILE A 94 3.72 -16.48 -19.18
CA ILE A 94 5.11 -16.18 -18.80
C ILE A 94 6.05 -16.19 -20.02
N VAL A 95 5.73 -16.95 -21.07
CA VAL A 95 6.56 -17.09 -22.28
C VAL A 95 7.01 -15.75 -22.90
N PRO A 96 6.17 -14.71 -23.00
CA PRO A 96 6.61 -13.41 -23.50
C PRO A 96 7.70 -12.75 -22.62
N PHE A 97 7.69 -13.01 -21.32
CA PHE A 97 8.64 -12.44 -20.36
C PHE A 97 10.02 -13.12 -20.41
N THR A 98 10.07 -14.41 -20.72
CA THR A 98 11.34 -15.16 -20.84
C THR A 98 12.23 -14.63 -21.96
N LYS A 99 11.64 -14.00 -22.98
CA LYS A 99 12.35 -13.31 -24.07
C LYS A 99 13.09 -12.06 -23.59
N ILE A 100 12.63 -11.43 -22.50
CA ILE A 100 13.22 -10.22 -21.93
C ILE A 100 14.26 -10.58 -20.88
N ASP A 101 13.94 -11.53 -20.01
CA ASP A 101 14.79 -12.00 -18.92
C ASP A 101 14.63 -13.52 -18.76
N PRO A 102 15.67 -14.31 -19.04
CA PRO A 102 15.59 -15.77 -18.96
C PRO A 102 15.13 -16.31 -17.59
N ARG A 103 15.33 -15.55 -16.50
CA ARG A 103 14.94 -15.92 -15.13
C ARG A 103 13.44 -16.18 -14.96
N TYR A 104 12.59 -15.63 -15.83
CA TYR A 104 11.16 -15.95 -15.84
C TYR A 104 10.87 -17.45 -16.10
N SER A 105 11.81 -18.17 -16.71
CA SER A 105 11.64 -19.60 -17.05
C SER A 105 11.76 -20.52 -15.84
N SER A 106 12.41 -20.05 -14.76
CA SER A 106 12.67 -20.80 -13.53
C SER A 106 11.88 -20.26 -12.33
N MET A 107 10.79 -19.53 -12.58
CA MET A 107 9.94 -19.01 -11.50
C MET A 107 9.17 -20.11 -10.77
N ASN A 108 9.00 -19.92 -9.47
CA ASN A 108 8.10 -20.73 -8.66
C ASN A 108 6.64 -20.45 -9.05
N LEU A 109 6.02 -21.36 -9.79
CA LEU A 109 4.64 -21.20 -10.27
C LEU A 109 3.59 -21.24 -9.15
N ASP A 110 3.86 -21.94 -8.04
CA ASP A 110 2.95 -21.98 -6.89
C ASP A 110 2.90 -20.63 -6.18
N GLU A 111 4.07 -20.06 -5.91
CA GLU A 111 4.17 -18.75 -5.27
C GLU A 111 3.63 -17.64 -6.19
N LEU A 112 3.90 -17.73 -7.50
CA LEU A 112 3.34 -16.81 -8.47
C LEU A 112 1.81 -16.93 -8.55
N LEU A 113 1.25 -18.14 -8.58
CA LEU A 113 -0.20 -18.36 -8.58
C LEU A 113 -0.86 -17.74 -7.34
N LEU A 114 -0.26 -17.95 -6.17
CA LEU A 114 -0.74 -17.39 -4.91
C LEU A 114 -0.66 -15.86 -4.92
N THR A 115 0.41 -15.29 -5.47
CA THR A 115 0.62 -13.85 -5.62
C THR A 115 -0.36 -13.22 -6.62
N VAL A 116 -0.63 -13.88 -7.75
CA VAL A 116 -1.62 -13.44 -8.74
C VAL A 116 -3.02 -13.44 -8.13
N LYS A 117 -3.41 -14.48 -7.37
CA LYS A 117 -4.71 -14.50 -6.68
C LYS A 117 -4.84 -13.37 -5.66
N LYS A 118 -3.80 -13.12 -4.87
CA LYS A 118 -3.74 -11.96 -3.96
C LYS A 118 -3.87 -10.63 -4.72
N ALA A 119 -3.21 -10.51 -5.87
CA ALA A 119 -3.27 -9.30 -6.69
C ALA A 119 -4.68 -9.04 -7.22
N ILE A 120 -5.35 -10.08 -7.73
CA ILE A 120 -6.73 -9.99 -8.20
C ILE A 120 -7.65 -9.54 -7.06
N VAL A 121 -7.52 -10.10 -5.85
CA VAL A 121 -8.31 -9.68 -4.69
C VAL A 121 -8.04 -8.20 -4.36
N SER A 122 -6.77 -7.81 -4.21
CA SER A 122 -6.39 -6.43 -3.86
C SER A 122 -6.86 -5.39 -4.89
N PHE A 123 -7.00 -5.78 -6.16
CA PHE A 123 -7.49 -4.94 -7.23
C PHE A 123 -9.02 -4.84 -7.23
N LEU A 124 -9.72 -5.97 -7.03
CA LEU A 124 -11.18 -6.03 -7.12
C LEU A 124 -11.89 -5.53 -5.86
N GLU A 125 -11.27 -5.62 -4.68
CA GLU A 125 -11.86 -5.14 -3.41
C GLU A 125 -12.31 -3.68 -3.46
N PRO A 126 -11.44 -2.70 -3.79
CA PRO A 126 -11.86 -1.30 -3.86
C PRO A 126 -12.90 -1.05 -4.96
N LEU A 127 -12.85 -1.79 -6.07
CA LEU A 127 -13.86 -1.72 -7.12
C LEU A 127 -15.21 -2.26 -6.63
N ALA A 128 -15.22 -3.39 -5.92
CA ALA A 128 -16.43 -3.94 -5.34
C ALA A 128 -17.08 -2.98 -4.33
N VAL A 129 -16.28 -2.30 -3.50
CA VAL A 129 -16.77 -1.26 -2.60
C VAL A 129 -17.37 -0.09 -3.39
N LEU A 130 -16.70 0.36 -4.46
CA LEU A 130 -17.20 1.42 -5.34
C LEU A 130 -18.53 1.04 -5.99
N TYR A 131 -18.62 -0.15 -6.59
CA TYR A 131 -19.85 -0.62 -7.25
C TYR A 131 -20.96 -0.88 -6.25
N ASN A 132 -20.68 -1.38 -5.05
CA ASN A 132 -21.67 -1.45 -3.96
C ASN A 132 -22.21 -0.05 -3.63
N ALA A 133 -21.34 0.94 -3.47
CA ALA A 133 -21.74 2.31 -3.13
C ALA A 133 -22.58 2.98 -4.23
N ILE A 134 -22.30 2.67 -5.50
CA ILE A 134 -22.97 3.29 -6.65
C ILE A 134 -24.27 2.56 -7.02
N THR A 135 -24.21 1.22 -7.16
CA THR A 135 -25.34 0.40 -7.62
C THR A 135 -26.27 -0.01 -6.48
N LEU A 136 -25.82 0.11 -5.22
CA LEU A 136 -26.51 -0.35 -4.03
C LEU A 136 -26.81 -1.86 -4.02
N VAL A 137 -26.16 -2.63 -4.90
CA VAL A 137 -26.26 -4.09 -4.92
C VAL A 137 -25.44 -4.66 -3.76
N PRO A 138 -26.07 -5.32 -2.76
CA PRO A 138 -25.33 -5.78 -1.59
C PRO A 138 -24.37 -6.92 -1.95
N PRO A 139 -23.16 -6.96 -1.36
CA PRO A 139 -22.24 -8.06 -1.56
C PRO A 139 -22.76 -9.34 -0.88
N PRO A 140 -22.42 -10.54 -1.41
CA PRO A 140 -22.69 -11.82 -0.76
C PRO A 140 -22.16 -11.86 0.68
N ASP A 141 -22.86 -12.59 1.56
CA ASP A 141 -22.46 -12.69 2.98
C ASP A 141 -21.04 -13.25 3.18
N VAL A 142 -20.58 -14.09 2.25
CA VAL A 142 -19.21 -14.64 2.25
C VAL A 142 -18.15 -13.53 2.23
N LEU A 143 -18.39 -12.42 1.52
CA LEU A 143 -17.47 -11.27 1.47
C LEU A 143 -17.51 -10.41 2.75
N LYS A 144 -18.45 -10.65 3.67
CA LYS A 144 -18.51 -9.95 4.96
C LYS A 144 -17.61 -10.61 6.02
N HIS A 145 -17.04 -11.77 5.70
CA HIS A 145 -16.30 -12.59 6.63
C HIS A 145 -14.88 -12.85 6.09
N PRO A 146 -13.83 -12.26 6.69
CA PRO A 146 -12.44 -12.36 6.21
C PRO A 146 -11.83 -13.77 6.18
N GLU A 147 -12.52 -14.76 6.75
CA GLU A 147 -12.02 -16.13 6.89
C GLU A 147 -12.31 -17.01 5.66
N TYR A 148 -13.15 -16.55 4.73
CA TYR A 148 -13.55 -17.33 3.56
C TYR A 148 -12.76 -16.93 2.30
N HIS A 149 -12.72 -17.81 1.30
CA HIS A 149 -12.05 -17.55 0.02
C HIS A 149 -12.66 -16.34 -0.71
N GLU A 150 -12.10 -15.16 -0.46
CA GLU A 150 -12.53 -13.88 -1.02
C GLU A 150 -12.46 -13.87 -2.55
N TYR A 151 -11.46 -14.53 -3.15
CA TYR A 151 -11.23 -14.55 -4.60
C TYR A 151 -12.46 -14.93 -5.43
N GLU A 152 -13.02 -16.12 -5.23
CA GLU A 152 -14.13 -16.60 -6.07
C GLU A 152 -15.41 -15.79 -5.85
N ALA A 153 -15.69 -15.45 -4.59
CA ALA A 153 -16.86 -14.66 -4.22
C ALA A 153 -16.78 -13.24 -4.80
N LEU A 154 -15.59 -12.65 -4.83
CA LEU A 154 -15.33 -11.33 -5.36
C LEU A 154 -15.40 -11.31 -6.88
N CYS A 155 -14.79 -12.28 -7.57
CA CYS A 155 -14.94 -12.45 -9.01
C CYS A 155 -16.42 -12.58 -9.38
N ARG A 156 -17.18 -13.42 -8.66
CA ARG A 156 -18.61 -13.59 -8.90
C ARG A 156 -19.40 -12.30 -8.69
N TYR A 157 -19.12 -11.55 -7.62
CA TYR A 157 -19.78 -10.28 -7.34
C TYR A 157 -19.51 -9.24 -8.43
N MET A 158 -18.29 -9.22 -8.96
CA MET A 158 -17.86 -8.34 -10.04
C MET A 158 -18.26 -8.82 -11.45
N GLY A 159 -18.98 -9.94 -11.57
CA GLY A 159 -19.40 -10.50 -12.86
C GLY A 159 -18.28 -11.14 -13.69
N LEU A 160 -17.16 -11.48 -13.05
CA LEU A 160 -15.99 -12.11 -13.68
C LEU A 160 -15.99 -13.63 -13.52
N PRO A 161 -15.29 -14.37 -14.40
CA PRO A 161 -15.07 -15.81 -14.22
C PRO A 161 -14.44 -16.13 -12.85
N THR A 162 -15.00 -17.12 -12.16
CA THR A 162 -14.53 -17.51 -10.81
C THR A 162 -13.30 -18.42 -10.86
N LYS A 163 -13.04 -19.06 -11.99
CA LYS A 163 -11.85 -19.87 -12.22
C LYS A 163 -10.79 -19.03 -12.92
N LEU A 164 -9.55 -19.12 -12.46
CA LEU A 164 -8.48 -18.31 -13.00
C LEU A 164 -8.17 -18.68 -14.46
N GLU A 165 -8.26 -19.96 -14.82
CA GLU A 165 -8.05 -20.40 -16.20
C GLU A 165 -9.04 -19.77 -17.18
N ASP A 166 -10.30 -19.60 -16.77
CA ASP A 166 -11.36 -19.00 -17.58
C ASP A 166 -11.18 -17.48 -17.67
N LEU A 167 -10.75 -16.85 -16.56
CA LEU A 167 -10.46 -15.41 -16.51
C LEU A 167 -9.30 -15.02 -17.45
N LEU A 168 -8.32 -15.91 -17.57
CA LEU A 168 -7.13 -15.74 -18.39
C LEU A 168 -7.28 -16.34 -19.79
N ASP A 169 -8.46 -16.87 -20.15
CA ASP A 169 -8.66 -17.55 -21.42
C ASP A 169 -8.79 -16.61 -22.62
N GLY A 170 -8.51 -17.15 -23.81
CA GLY A 170 -8.65 -16.46 -25.09
C GLY A 170 -7.35 -15.94 -25.72
N ASP A 171 -7.34 -15.93 -27.05
CA ASP A 171 -6.19 -15.49 -27.86
C ASP A 171 -5.83 -14.02 -27.63
N PHE A 172 -6.83 -13.19 -27.32
CA PHE A 172 -6.64 -11.77 -27.07
C PHE A 172 -5.77 -11.52 -25.83
N VAL A 173 -5.92 -12.33 -24.77
CA VAL A 173 -5.10 -12.20 -23.55
C VAL A 173 -3.62 -12.44 -23.87
N LEU A 174 -3.32 -13.51 -24.61
CA LEU A 174 -1.96 -13.80 -25.06
C LEU A 174 -1.42 -12.70 -25.98
N GLN A 175 -2.24 -12.14 -26.87
CA GLN A 175 -1.86 -11.01 -27.73
C GLN A 175 -1.49 -9.77 -26.91
N LEU A 176 -2.32 -9.40 -25.91
CA LEU A 176 -2.03 -8.28 -25.01
C LEU A 176 -0.72 -8.48 -24.26
N PHE A 177 -0.52 -9.67 -23.67
CA PHE A 177 0.71 -9.98 -22.96
C PHE A 177 1.94 -9.91 -23.86
N ASN A 178 1.87 -10.43 -25.08
CA ASN A 178 2.97 -10.29 -26.05
C ASN A 178 3.25 -8.82 -26.40
N GLN A 179 2.20 -8.01 -26.62
CA GLN A 179 2.34 -6.59 -26.94
C GLN A 179 2.95 -5.81 -25.77
N TRP A 180 2.43 -5.98 -24.55
CA TRP A 180 2.93 -5.31 -23.36
C TRP A 180 4.36 -5.73 -23.04
N SER A 181 4.69 -7.02 -23.15
CA SER A 181 6.06 -7.52 -22.99
C SER A 181 7.02 -6.94 -24.04
N ALA A 182 6.59 -6.77 -25.30
CA ALA A 182 7.45 -6.19 -26.34
C ALA A 182 7.86 -4.73 -26.03
N HIS A 183 7.09 -4.02 -25.22
CA HIS A 183 7.39 -2.65 -24.78
C HIS A 183 8.17 -2.59 -23.46
N LEU A 184 8.43 -3.72 -22.81
CA LEU A 184 9.36 -3.78 -21.69
C LEU A 184 10.78 -3.68 -22.23
N VAL A 185 11.47 -2.58 -21.90
CA VAL A 185 12.89 -2.44 -22.22
C VAL A 185 13.67 -3.53 -21.45
N PRO A 186 14.76 -4.10 -22.00
CA PRO A 186 15.66 -4.99 -21.27
C PRO A 186 16.42 -4.19 -20.20
N ILE A 187 15.74 -3.94 -19.10
CA ILE A 187 16.17 -3.03 -18.06
C ILE A 187 17.14 -3.80 -17.15
N LYS A 188 18.44 -3.79 -17.46
CA LYS A 188 19.43 -4.41 -16.57
C LYS A 188 19.59 -3.68 -15.23
N ASP A 189 19.24 -2.38 -15.16
CA ASP A 189 19.46 -1.55 -13.93
C ASP A 189 18.21 -0.84 -13.35
N GLU A 190 17.13 -0.61 -14.11
CA GLU A 190 15.90 0.05 -13.61
C GLU A 190 14.79 -0.91 -13.12
N LEU A 191 15.01 -2.23 -13.15
CA LEU A 191 14.04 -3.23 -12.67
C LEU A 191 13.85 -3.10 -11.15
N SER A 192 14.87 -2.53 -10.47
CA SER A 192 14.87 -2.08 -9.09
C SER A 192 13.90 -0.92 -8.80
N LYS A 193 13.44 -0.19 -9.83
CA LYS A 193 12.49 0.93 -9.71
C LYS A 193 11.05 0.51 -10.01
N ILE A 194 10.80 -0.74 -10.42
CA ILE A 194 9.45 -1.22 -10.69
C ILE A 194 8.69 -1.33 -9.36
N VAL A 195 7.48 -0.78 -9.34
CA VAL A 195 6.56 -0.96 -8.21
C VAL A 195 6.13 -2.41 -8.18
N ARG A 196 6.48 -3.12 -7.10
CA ARG A 196 6.10 -4.52 -6.89
C ARG A 196 4.59 -4.61 -6.65
N GLN A 197 3.93 -5.48 -7.41
CA GLN A 197 2.51 -5.78 -7.28
C GLN A 197 2.30 -7.17 -6.65
N PRO A 198 1.21 -7.37 -5.89
CA PRO A 198 0.30 -6.33 -5.44
C PRO A 198 0.94 -5.42 -4.38
N ILE A 199 0.50 -4.16 -4.35
CA ILE A 199 0.88 -3.24 -3.27
C ILE A 199 0.21 -3.73 -1.99
N MET A 200 1.00 -4.40 -1.14
CA MET A 200 0.52 -4.82 0.16
C MET A 200 0.48 -3.62 1.13
N PRO A 201 -0.56 -3.51 1.98
CA PRO A 201 -0.54 -2.57 3.08
C PRO A 201 0.71 -2.79 3.91
N ARG A 202 1.46 -1.72 4.21
CA ARG A 202 2.64 -1.81 5.07
C ARG A 202 2.18 -1.73 6.53
N PRO A 203 2.24 -2.82 7.32
CA PRO A 203 2.03 -2.71 8.76
C PRO A 203 3.14 -1.84 9.36
N LEU A 204 2.90 -1.34 10.58
CA LEU A 204 3.97 -0.70 11.34
C LEU A 204 5.03 -1.75 11.71
N VAL A 205 6.29 -1.32 11.81
CA VAL A 205 7.44 -2.17 12.15
C VAL A 205 7.24 -2.92 13.46
N ASP A 206 7.80 -4.11 13.59
CA ASP A 206 7.78 -4.80 14.87
C ASP A 206 8.68 -4.07 15.88
N LEU A 207 8.13 -3.81 17.06
CA LEU A 207 8.84 -3.16 18.14
C LEU A 207 9.36 -4.21 19.13
N PRO A 208 10.55 -4.01 19.73
CA PRO A 208 11.09 -4.94 20.72
C PRO A 208 10.24 -4.95 21.99
N THR A 209 10.24 -6.08 22.69
CA THR A 209 9.47 -6.26 23.94
C THR A 209 9.95 -5.33 25.03
N GLU A 210 11.26 -5.18 25.21
CA GLU A 210 11.84 -4.29 26.23
C GLU A 210 12.17 -2.92 25.63
N PHE A 211 11.77 -1.84 26.31
CA PHE A 211 12.08 -0.50 25.82
C PHE A 211 13.60 -0.21 25.83
N THR A 212 14.36 -0.89 26.69
CA THR A 212 15.83 -0.77 26.75
C THR A 212 16.50 -1.10 25.43
N ASP A 213 15.91 -1.98 24.62
CA ASP A 213 16.46 -2.34 23.31
C ASP A 213 16.34 -1.17 22.32
N LEU A 214 15.27 -0.39 22.38
CA LEU A 214 15.13 0.85 21.61
C LEU A 214 16.15 1.91 22.06
N LEU A 215 16.39 2.01 23.37
CA LEU A 215 17.41 2.91 23.91
C LEU A 215 18.81 2.52 23.43
N HIS A 216 19.15 1.24 23.46
CA HIS A 216 20.41 0.73 22.91
C HIS A 216 20.50 0.99 21.40
N TYR A 217 19.43 0.77 20.65
CA TYR A 217 19.39 1.08 19.22
C TYR A 217 19.71 2.56 18.96
N CYS A 218 19.17 3.47 19.77
CA CYS A 218 19.48 4.90 19.72
C CYS A 218 20.94 5.25 20.06
N THR A 219 21.62 4.50 20.93
CA THR A 219 23.04 4.78 21.24
C THR A 219 23.95 4.55 20.04
N THR A 220 23.54 3.63 19.15
CA THR A 220 24.28 3.32 17.92
C THR A 220 23.96 4.27 16.77
N TYR A 221 22.90 5.06 16.88
CA TYR A 221 22.48 5.98 15.83
C TYR A 221 23.42 7.19 15.71
N HIS A 222 23.90 7.42 14.50
CA HIS A 222 24.71 8.57 14.16
C HIS A 222 23.94 9.46 13.17
N CYS A 223 23.71 10.71 13.57
CA CYS A 223 23.03 11.69 12.73
C CYS A 223 23.84 11.93 11.44
N PRO A 224 23.27 11.64 10.24
CA PRO A 224 24.02 11.75 8.98
C PRO A 224 24.38 13.19 8.61
N SER A 225 23.69 14.18 9.19
CA SER A 225 23.96 15.60 8.95
C SER A 225 25.04 16.19 9.87
N MET A 226 25.46 15.47 10.91
CA MET A 226 26.48 15.95 11.86
C MET A 226 27.87 15.41 11.49
N LYS A 227 28.92 16.21 11.73
CA LYS A 227 30.31 15.76 11.56
C LYS A 227 30.63 14.68 12.60
N ALA A 228 31.44 13.68 12.22
CA ALA A 228 31.73 12.47 13.01
C ALA A 228 32.26 12.67 14.44
N ASN A 229 32.73 13.87 14.79
CA ASN A 229 33.23 14.22 16.13
C ASN A 229 32.15 14.78 17.09
N ASP A 230 30.92 15.01 16.61
CA ASP A 230 29.83 15.58 17.43
C ASP A 230 28.74 14.53 17.69
N ARG A 231 29.18 13.36 18.16
CA ARG A 231 28.34 12.14 18.33
C ARG A 231 27.20 12.33 19.34
N TYR A 232 27.27 13.33 20.20
CA TYR A 232 26.29 13.59 21.26
C TYR A 232 25.19 14.59 20.86
N ALA A 233 25.22 15.11 19.63
CA ALA A 233 24.32 16.17 19.19
C ALA A 233 22.99 15.70 18.54
N ALA A 234 22.74 14.38 18.42
CA ALA A 234 21.40 13.89 18.12
C ALA A 234 20.52 14.14 19.36
N THR A 235 19.86 15.30 19.40
CA THR A 235 19.08 15.75 20.56
C THR A 235 17.86 14.85 20.78
N GLN A 236 17.22 14.43 19.69
CA GLN A 236 15.93 13.72 19.72
C GLN A 236 15.86 12.62 18.66
N PRO A 237 16.45 11.43 18.92
CA PRO A 237 16.36 10.30 18.00
C PRO A 237 14.92 9.78 17.92
N THR A 238 14.44 9.66 16.69
CA THR A 238 13.04 9.39 16.37
C THR A 238 12.96 8.33 15.29
N MET A 239 12.19 7.28 15.52
CA MET A 239 11.99 6.17 14.59
C MET A 239 10.71 6.37 13.79
N CYS A 240 10.77 6.21 12.46
CA CYS A 240 9.56 6.07 11.65
C CYS A 240 8.94 4.70 11.94
N LEU A 241 7.70 4.66 12.44
CA LEU A 241 7.02 3.38 12.70
C LEU A 241 6.59 2.66 11.42
N VAL A 242 6.63 3.31 10.26
CA VAL A 242 6.27 2.70 8.97
C VAL A 242 7.43 1.89 8.37
N CYS A 243 8.67 2.35 8.54
CA CYS A 243 9.84 1.72 7.90
C CYS A 243 11.04 1.46 8.83
N GLY A 244 10.97 1.87 10.10
CA GLY A 244 12.01 1.66 11.10
C GLY A 244 13.21 2.60 11.01
N THR A 245 13.26 3.48 10.01
CA THR A 245 14.38 4.42 9.84
C THR A 245 14.46 5.40 11.02
N LEU A 246 15.67 5.58 11.57
CA LEU A 246 15.94 6.60 12.58
C LEU A 246 16.32 7.95 11.95
N MET A 247 15.81 9.01 12.55
CA MET A 247 16.12 10.40 12.19
C MET A 247 16.07 11.31 13.44
N CYS A 248 16.45 12.58 13.29
CA CYS A 248 16.32 13.57 14.37
C CYS A 248 15.02 14.36 14.18
N SER A 249 14.14 14.38 15.18
CA SER A 249 12.96 15.24 15.19
C SER A 249 13.25 16.59 15.83
N GLN A 250 12.53 17.66 15.46
CA GLN A 250 12.61 19.00 16.07
C GLN A 250 14.06 19.53 16.24
N ALA A 251 14.95 19.15 15.33
CA ALA A 251 16.36 19.50 15.38
C ALA A 251 16.78 20.11 14.05
N TYR A 252 17.53 21.21 14.10
CA TYR A 252 18.03 21.89 12.90
C TYR A 252 18.99 21.03 12.06
N CYS A 253 19.67 20.06 12.68
CA CYS A 253 20.68 19.25 12.00
C CYS A 253 20.11 18.43 10.83
N CYS A 254 18.90 17.89 10.95
CA CYS A 254 18.29 17.06 9.92
C CYS A 254 17.23 17.78 9.09
N GLN A 255 17.09 19.09 9.23
CA GLN A 255 16.18 19.85 8.38
C GLN A 255 16.59 19.76 6.91
N LYS A 256 15.60 19.69 6.03
CA LYS A 256 15.76 19.62 4.58
C LYS A 256 15.01 20.77 3.93
N MET A 257 15.64 21.37 2.91
CA MET A 257 14.99 22.38 2.09
C MET A 257 14.10 21.72 1.06
N PHE A 258 12.80 22.04 1.07
CA PHE A 258 11.82 21.58 0.09
C PHE A 258 10.96 22.76 -0.35
N ASN A 259 10.85 23.00 -1.67
CA ASN A 259 10.12 24.16 -2.22
C ASN A 259 10.48 25.52 -1.59
N LYS A 260 11.76 25.73 -1.26
CA LYS A 260 12.29 26.93 -0.58
C LYS A 260 11.84 27.12 0.88
N GLU A 261 11.15 26.14 1.48
CA GLU A 261 10.83 26.09 2.91
C GLU A 261 11.75 25.08 3.62
N SER A 262 12.16 25.37 4.86
CA SER A 262 12.94 24.45 5.69
C SER A 262 12.00 23.54 6.47
N MET A 263 12.06 22.24 6.21
CA MET A 263 11.19 21.22 6.79
C MET A 263 12.00 20.30 7.72
N GLY A 264 11.38 19.87 8.82
CA GLY A 264 11.96 18.88 9.71
C GLY A 264 12.15 17.51 9.06
N ALA A 265 12.96 16.66 9.70
CA ALA A 265 13.37 15.39 9.10
C ALA A 265 12.22 14.38 9.02
N CYS A 266 11.35 14.34 10.02
CA CYS A 266 10.18 13.46 10.03
C CYS A 266 9.18 13.87 8.94
N ASN A 267 8.90 15.17 8.79
CA ASN A 267 8.02 15.66 7.72
C ASN A 267 8.62 15.39 6.33
N TYR A 268 9.93 15.60 6.15
CA TYR A 268 10.59 15.29 4.88
C TYR A 268 10.54 13.77 4.58
N HIS A 269 10.82 12.94 5.59
CA HIS A 269 10.79 11.49 5.45
C HIS A 269 9.37 10.97 5.17
N MET A 270 8.34 11.49 5.83
CA MET A 270 6.93 11.17 5.62
C MET A 270 6.58 11.22 4.13
N ARG A 271 6.95 12.30 3.44
CA ARG A 271 6.70 12.50 2.00
C ARG A 271 7.23 11.38 1.11
N ILE A 272 8.36 10.78 1.51
CA ILE A 272 9.05 9.74 0.73
C ILE A 272 8.60 8.34 1.17
N CYS A 273 8.33 8.16 2.47
CA CYS A 273 8.06 6.85 3.07
C CYS A 273 6.58 6.45 2.97
N SER A 274 5.69 7.38 3.27
CA SER A 274 4.24 7.16 3.33
C SER A 274 3.43 8.11 2.45
N GLY A 275 4.09 9.06 1.78
CA GLY A 275 3.47 10.09 0.95
C GLY A 275 3.19 11.39 1.71
N ASP A 276 2.50 12.32 1.07
CA ASP A 276 2.37 13.71 1.53
C ASP A 276 1.34 13.93 2.66
N SER A 277 0.64 12.88 3.11
CA SER A 277 -0.54 13.03 3.98
C SER A 277 -0.25 12.79 5.46
N ASN A 278 0.26 11.62 5.84
CA ASN A 278 0.30 11.14 7.22
C ASN A 278 1.58 10.38 7.56
N GLY A 279 2.02 10.45 8.82
CA GLY A 279 3.17 9.72 9.33
C GLY A 279 3.08 9.43 10.83
N MET A 280 3.72 8.34 11.27
CA MET A 280 3.75 7.90 12.67
C MET A 280 5.20 7.69 13.10
N PHE A 281 5.59 8.34 14.18
CA PHE A 281 6.98 8.39 14.62
C PHE A 281 7.10 8.13 16.11
N LEU A 282 8.07 7.32 16.54
CA LEU A 282 8.37 7.07 17.95
C LEU A 282 9.59 7.90 18.37
N ARG A 283 9.38 8.89 19.24
CA ARG A 283 10.43 9.65 19.91
C ARG A 283 10.93 8.83 21.10
N ILE A 284 12.12 8.26 20.95
CA ILE A 284 12.58 7.19 21.85
C ILE A 284 12.97 7.76 23.22
N ARG A 285 13.62 8.93 23.29
CA ARG A 285 14.04 9.53 24.57
C ARG A 285 12.87 10.10 25.38
N GLU A 286 11.76 10.41 24.72
CA GLU A 286 10.57 10.96 25.36
C GLU A 286 9.50 9.89 25.61
N CYS A 287 9.70 8.65 25.15
CA CYS A 287 8.71 7.56 25.22
C CYS A 287 7.34 8.03 24.69
N GLN A 288 7.34 8.67 23.51
CA GLN A 288 6.16 9.28 22.91
C GLN A 288 6.06 8.95 21.42
N VAL A 289 4.83 8.69 20.98
CA VAL A 289 4.49 8.64 19.55
C VAL A 289 4.04 10.00 19.09
N VAL A 290 4.52 10.44 17.93
CA VAL A 290 4.08 11.61 17.20
C VAL A 290 3.30 11.16 15.99
N LEU A 291 2.07 11.63 15.89
CA LEU A 291 1.25 11.51 14.70
C LEU A 291 1.38 12.83 13.93
N LEU A 292 1.82 12.77 12.68
CA LEU A 292 1.91 13.93 11.80
C LEU A 292 0.87 13.81 10.69
N SER A 293 0.18 14.90 10.40
CA SER A 293 -0.70 15.03 9.24
C SER A 293 -0.57 16.42 8.64
N LYS A 294 -0.04 16.50 7.40
CA LYS A 294 0.27 17.76 6.71
C LYS A 294 1.12 18.73 7.56
N LYS A 295 0.53 19.82 8.05
CA LYS A 295 1.19 20.85 8.90
C LYS A 295 0.74 20.78 10.37
N ARG A 296 0.13 19.67 10.77
CA ARG A 296 -0.43 19.44 12.11
C ARG A 296 0.12 18.15 12.69
N GLY A 297 0.03 18.01 14.00
CA GLY A 297 0.37 16.76 14.66
C GLY A 297 -0.16 16.66 16.08
N THR A 298 -0.01 15.50 16.67
CA THR A 298 -0.36 15.26 18.07
C THR A 298 0.58 14.25 18.69
N TYR A 299 0.73 14.34 20.02
CA TYR A 299 1.48 13.38 20.81
C TYR A 299 0.53 12.31 21.39
N LYS A 300 1.00 11.06 21.39
CA LYS A 300 0.44 9.96 22.18
C LYS A 300 1.54 9.32 23.03
N PRO A 301 1.22 8.71 24.18
CA PRO A 301 2.17 7.86 24.88
C PRO A 301 2.67 6.75 23.95
N ALA A 302 3.94 6.35 24.09
CA ALA A 302 4.42 5.16 23.41
C ALA A 302 3.66 3.90 23.89
N PRO A 303 3.61 2.82 23.09
CA PRO A 303 2.90 1.58 23.43
C PRO A 303 3.64 0.75 24.49
N TYR A 304 4.27 1.40 25.47
CA TYR A 304 5.11 0.79 26.48
C TYR A 304 4.63 1.17 27.88
N VAL A 305 4.53 0.18 28.75
CA VAL A 305 4.01 0.32 30.11
C VAL A 305 4.92 -0.38 31.11
N ASP A 306 4.85 0.03 32.37
CA ASP A 306 5.50 -0.69 33.46
C ASP A 306 4.66 -1.88 33.94
N GLU A 307 5.14 -2.59 34.98
CA GLU A 307 4.47 -3.75 35.57
C GLU A 307 3.03 -3.47 36.06
N PHE A 308 2.67 -2.20 36.29
CA PHE A 308 1.34 -1.77 36.72
C PHE A 308 0.44 -1.34 35.55
N GLY A 309 0.95 -1.39 34.31
CA GLY A 309 0.23 -0.97 33.12
C GLY A 309 0.23 0.54 32.89
N GLU A 310 1.12 1.29 33.56
CA GLU A 310 1.22 2.74 33.42
C GLU A 310 2.35 3.14 32.47
N THR A 311 2.11 4.18 31.66
CA THR A 311 3.12 4.74 30.75
C THR A 311 4.06 5.71 31.49
N ASP A 312 5.35 5.73 31.15
CA ASP A 312 6.33 6.67 31.73
C ASP A 312 6.92 7.63 30.67
N THR A 313 6.12 8.61 30.25
CA THR A 313 6.55 9.61 29.25
C THR A 313 7.75 10.42 29.77
N GLY A 314 8.86 10.37 29.04
CA GLY A 314 10.11 11.03 29.39
C GLY A 314 10.85 10.40 30.57
N PHE A 315 10.57 9.15 30.93
CA PHE A 315 11.27 8.39 31.98
C PHE A 315 11.34 9.11 33.33
N ARG A 316 10.23 9.72 33.76
CA ARG A 316 10.19 10.48 35.01
C ARG A 316 10.27 9.57 36.23
N ARG A 317 9.75 8.35 36.12
CA ARG A 317 9.80 7.34 37.19
C ARG A 317 11.02 6.44 37.06
N GLY A 318 11.42 6.14 35.82
CA GLY A 318 12.55 5.27 35.52
C GLY A 318 12.23 3.78 35.71
N ASN A 319 10.95 3.41 35.70
CA ASN A 319 10.53 2.02 35.76
C ASN A 319 10.91 1.31 34.45
N PRO A 320 11.29 0.01 34.48
CA PRO A 320 11.38 -0.80 33.28
C PRO A 320 10.05 -0.79 32.52
N LEU A 321 10.10 -0.59 31.21
CA LEU A 321 8.93 -0.54 30.35
C LEU A 321 8.96 -1.66 29.32
N HIS A 322 7.82 -2.33 29.14
CA HIS A 322 7.63 -3.38 28.16
C HIS A 322 6.51 -3.03 27.16
N LEU A 323 6.62 -3.55 25.94
CA LEU A 323 5.65 -3.34 24.87
C LEU A 323 4.32 -3.97 25.27
N GLN A 324 3.26 -3.18 25.25
CA GLN A 324 1.89 -3.66 25.45
C GLN A 324 1.24 -3.94 24.08
N PRO A 325 1.04 -5.22 23.69
CA PRO A 325 0.58 -5.57 22.33
C PRO A 325 -0.77 -4.94 21.98
N GLU A 326 -1.68 -4.85 22.95
CA GLU A 326 -3.01 -4.27 22.74
C GLU A 326 -2.97 -2.78 22.42
N ILE A 327 -2.03 -2.03 23.02
CA ILE A 327 -1.86 -0.60 22.70
C ILE A 327 -1.23 -0.46 21.32
N TYR A 328 -0.24 -1.30 21.00
CA TYR A 328 0.40 -1.26 19.69
C TYR A 328 -0.55 -1.63 18.55
N LYS A 329 -1.42 -2.62 18.77
CA LYS A 329 -2.47 -3.01 17.82
C LYS A 329 -3.45 -1.87 17.52
N LYS A 330 -3.72 -0.98 18.50
CA LYS A 330 -4.52 0.23 18.26
C LYS A 330 -3.79 1.22 17.34
N LEU A 331 -2.48 1.40 17.50
CA LEU A 331 -1.67 2.22 16.60
C LEU A 331 -1.62 1.62 15.19
N GLN A 332 -1.45 0.31 15.07
CA GLN A 332 -1.51 -0.39 13.78
C GLN A 332 -2.89 -0.24 13.13
N ARG A 333 -3.99 -0.35 13.87
CA ARG A 333 -5.33 -0.10 13.34
C ARG A 333 -5.50 1.33 12.82
N LEU A 334 -5.09 2.32 13.62
CA LEU A 334 -5.13 3.74 13.22
C LEU A 334 -4.37 3.97 11.90
N TRP A 335 -3.21 3.32 11.74
CA TRP A 335 -2.44 3.35 10.51
C TRP A 335 -3.16 2.68 9.34
N MET A 336 -3.61 1.44 9.53
CA MET A 336 -4.23 0.63 8.48
C MET A 336 -5.55 1.22 7.98
N HIS A 337 -6.33 1.85 8.85
CA HIS A 337 -7.59 2.53 8.49
C HIS A 337 -7.38 3.96 7.99
N GLN A 338 -6.13 4.43 7.90
CA GLN A 338 -5.78 5.80 7.45
C GLN A 338 -6.41 6.91 8.31
N GLU A 339 -6.69 6.62 9.58
CA GLU A 339 -7.38 7.51 10.54
C GLU A 339 -6.45 8.52 11.24
N VAL A 340 -5.16 8.53 10.90
CA VAL A 340 -4.16 9.43 11.51
C VAL A 340 -4.58 10.89 11.40
N ALA A 341 -5.10 11.31 10.24
CA ALA A 341 -5.54 12.69 10.03
C ALA A 341 -6.72 13.06 10.93
N GLU A 342 -7.69 12.16 11.07
CA GLU A 342 -8.86 12.34 11.93
C GLU A 342 -8.46 12.41 13.40
N GLU A 343 -7.60 11.50 13.85
CA GLU A 343 -7.06 11.52 15.22
C GLU A 343 -6.32 12.82 15.51
N VAL A 344 -5.49 13.31 14.57
CA VAL A 344 -4.82 14.62 14.73
C VAL A 344 -5.85 15.74 14.89
N VAL A 345 -6.92 15.76 14.10
CA VAL A 345 -7.99 16.77 14.22
C VAL A 345 -8.72 16.66 15.56
N ASN A 346 -9.15 15.47 15.96
CA ASN A 346 -9.86 15.24 17.22
C ASN A 346 -9.01 15.68 18.43
N GLN A 347 -7.70 15.47 18.38
CA GLN A 347 -6.80 15.91 19.44
C GLN A 347 -6.60 17.44 19.49
N TYR A 348 -6.83 18.18 18.40
CA TYR A 348 -6.79 19.66 18.46
C TYR A 348 -7.97 20.23 19.24
N ASP A 349 -9.14 19.61 19.14
CA ASP A 349 -10.34 20.03 19.89
C ASP A 349 -10.17 19.78 21.39
N MET A 350 -9.42 18.72 21.76
CA MET A 350 -9.17 18.35 23.15
C MET A 350 -7.95 19.04 23.76
N ASN A 351 -6.85 19.16 23.01
CA ASN A 351 -5.53 19.57 23.51
C ASN A 351 -5.01 20.83 22.79
N HIS A 352 -5.38 21.99 23.34
CA HIS A 352 -4.97 23.31 22.82
C HIS A 352 -3.44 23.52 22.79
N ARG A 353 -2.65 22.70 23.53
CA ARG A 353 -1.18 22.72 23.45
C ARG A 353 -0.66 22.40 22.05
N ASN A 354 -1.38 21.60 21.28
CA ASN A 354 -1.02 21.25 19.91
C ASN A 354 -1.02 22.47 18.97
N LEU A 355 -1.76 23.54 19.29
CA LEU A 355 -1.79 24.78 18.51
C LEU A 355 -0.48 25.59 18.64
N ASN A 356 0.25 25.42 19.74
CA ASN A 356 1.45 26.21 20.04
C ASN A 356 2.74 25.55 19.52
N LEU A 357 2.64 24.34 18.97
CA LEU A 357 3.78 23.58 18.48
C LEU A 357 3.97 23.80 16.99
N ASP A 358 5.22 24.02 16.59
CA ASP A 358 5.60 24.07 15.18
C ASP A 358 5.84 22.65 14.66
N TRP A 359 4.76 22.02 14.20
CA TRP A 359 4.77 20.67 13.64
C TRP A 359 5.61 20.55 12.37
N HIS A 360 5.89 21.66 11.67
CA HIS A 360 6.68 21.67 10.44
C HIS A 360 8.15 21.34 10.69
N HIS A 361 8.66 21.62 11.89
CA HIS A 361 10.04 21.36 12.28
C HIS A 361 10.31 19.91 12.73
N PHE A 362 9.30 19.04 12.76
CA PHE A 362 9.49 17.62 13.07
C PHE A 362 10.16 16.87 11.93
#